data_AF-A0A258BLP4-F1
#
_entry.id   AF-A0A258BLP4-F1
#
_cell.length_a   1.000
_cell.length_b   1.000
_cell.length_c   1.000
_cell.angle_alpha   90.00
_cell.angle_beta   90.00
_cell.angle_gamma   90.00
#
_symmetry.space_group_name_H-M   'P 1'
#
loop_
_entity.id
_entity.type
_entity.pdbx_description
1 polymer ?
#
loop_
_entity_poly.entity_id
_entity_poly.type
_entity_poly.pdbx_seq_one_letter_code
_entity_poly.pdbx_strand_id
1 'polypeptide(L)'
;MIERPKLQFLVGATESGETVYGDFRRTGGFISTGHVGSGHASYDEAAFVTDLLQRYSPNELQFVMIDPKQIQLIPYEGILYLWRPLAMTPDDVKF
;
A
#
# COMPACT_ATOMS: atom_id res chain seq x y z
N MET A 1 -19.58 -18.30 10.97
CA MET A 1 -18.85 -17.01 11.02
C MET A 1 -17.95 -16.97 9.80
N ILE A 2 -18.08 -15.98 8.93
CA ILE A 2 -17.22 -15.86 7.74
C ILE A 2 -15.88 -15.30 8.22
N GLU A 3 -14.82 -16.08 8.09
CA GLU A 3 -13.46 -15.66 8.43
C GLU A 3 -13.05 -14.51 7.50
N ARG A 4 -12.74 -13.33 8.06
CA ARG A 4 -12.21 -12.23 7.25
C ARG A 4 -10.81 -12.61 6.76
N PRO A 5 -10.51 -12.46 5.47
CA PRO A 5 -9.15 -12.63 4.98
C PRO A 5 -8.21 -11.68 5.73
N LYS A 6 -7.14 -12.22 6.32
CA LYS A 6 -6.27 -11.47 7.25
C LYS A 6 -5.52 -10.30 6.59
N LEU A 7 -5.40 -10.25 5.26
CA LEU A 7 -4.65 -9.20 4.58
C LEU A 7 -5.22 -8.91 3.19
N GLN A 8 -6.18 -7.98 3.13
CA GLN A 8 -6.83 -7.52 1.91
C GLN A 8 -6.36 -6.12 1.55
N PHE A 9 -6.51 -5.76 0.28
CA PHE A 9 -6.23 -4.42 -0.21
C PHE A 9 -7.31 -3.92 -1.14
N LEU A 10 -7.57 -2.62 -1.12
CA LEU A 10 -8.48 -1.95 -2.03
C LEU A 10 -7.97 -2.09 -3.48
N VAL A 11 -8.82 -2.58 -4.39
CA VAL A 11 -8.55 -2.56 -5.84
C VAL A 11 -9.22 -1.35 -6.49
N GLY A 12 -10.44 -1.01 -6.06
CA GLY A 12 -11.19 0.11 -6.61
C GLY A 12 -12.68 -0.09 -6.42
N ALA A 13 -13.49 0.42 -7.35
CA ALA A 13 -14.93 0.21 -7.36
C ALA A 13 -15.40 -0.29 -8.74
N THR A 14 -16.49 -1.05 -8.73
CA THR A 14 -17.21 -1.42 -9.96
C THR A 14 -18.01 -0.24 -10.51
N GLU A 15 -18.55 -0.38 -11.71
CA GLU A 15 -19.44 0.62 -12.32
C GLU A 15 -20.70 0.90 -11.49
N SER A 16 -21.15 -0.08 -10.69
CA SER A 16 -22.27 0.07 -9.75
C SER A 16 -21.87 0.71 -8.41
N GLY A 17 -20.59 1.06 -8.24
CA GLY A 17 -20.06 1.68 -7.02
C GLY A 17 -19.71 0.69 -5.91
N GLU A 18 -19.74 -0.62 -6.17
CA GLU A 18 -19.34 -1.62 -5.18
C GLU A 18 -17.82 -1.64 -5.04
N THR A 19 -17.32 -1.55 -3.81
CA THR A 19 -15.88 -1.61 -3.53
C THR A 19 -15.33 -3.02 -3.75
N VAL A 20 -14.25 -3.10 -4.53
CA VAL A 20 -13.55 -4.35 -4.85
C VAL A 20 -12.27 -4.45 -4.02
N TYR A 21 -12.04 -5.61 -3.40
CA TYR A 21 -10.85 -5.91 -2.63
C TYR A 21 -10.12 -7.14 -3.15
N GLY A 22 -8.79 -7.09 -3.16
CA GLY A 22 -7.89 -8.23 -3.35
C GLY A 22 -7.49 -8.88 -2.02
N ASP A 23 -6.93 -10.08 -2.06
CA ASP A 23 -6.34 -10.78 -0.89
C ASP A 23 -4.87 -11.09 -1.18
N PHE A 24 -3.96 -10.45 -0.43
CA PHE A 24 -2.52 -10.62 -0.60
C PHE A 24 -2.06 -12.07 -0.39
N ARG A 25 -2.75 -12.85 0.44
CA ARG A 25 -2.40 -14.25 0.68
C ARG A 25 -2.63 -15.12 -0.55
N ARG A 26 -3.52 -14.67 -1.45
CA ARG A 26 -3.84 -15.36 -2.71
C ARG A 26 -3.01 -14.83 -3.87
N THR A 27 -2.76 -13.52 -3.92
CA THR A 27 -2.06 -12.90 -5.05
C THR A 27 -0.55 -12.90 -4.89
N GLY A 28 -0.02 -12.89 -3.67
CA GLY A 28 1.40 -12.75 -3.37
C GLY A 28 1.96 -11.33 -3.61
N GLY A 29 1.25 -10.51 -4.37
CA GLY A 29 1.59 -9.14 -4.70
C GLY A 29 0.79 -8.66 -5.91
N PHE A 30 1.01 -7.42 -6.33
CA PHE A 30 0.49 -6.88 -7.59
C PHE A 30 1.44 -5.80 -8.10
N ILE A 31 1.25 -5.42 -9.38
CA ILE A 31 1.96 -4.31 -10.01
C ILE A 31 0.93 -3.25 -10.37
N SER A 32 1.16 -2.03 -9.87
CA SER A 32 0.43 -0.83 -10.28
C SER A 32 1.26 -0.12 -11.36
N THR A 33 0.62 0.33 -12.45
CA THR A 33 1.27 1.15 -13.49
C THR A 33 0.29 2.14 -14.08
N GLY A 34 0.78 3.31 -14.52
CA GLY A 34 -0.04 4.33 -15.17
C GLY A 34 0.77 5.48 -15.73
N HIS A 35 0.19 6.23 -16.67
CA HIS A 35 0.80 7.46 -17.20
C HIS A 35 0.52 8.65 -16.27
N VAL A 36 1.26 9.76 -16.44
CA VAL A 36 1.00 11.01 -15.70
C VAL A 36 -0.44 11.47 -15.94
N GLY A 37 -1.15 11.80 -14.86
CA GLY A 37 -2.56 12.22 -14.92
C GLY A 37 -3.58 11.08 -14.96
N SER A 38 -3.16 9.81 -14.99
CA SER A 38 -4.08 8.65 -14.92
C SER A 38 -4.67 8.40 -13.52
N GLY A 39 -4.17 9.09 -12.50
CA GLY A 39 -4.57 8.88 -11.10
C GLY A 39 -3.81 7.76 -10.38
N HIS A 40 -2.87 7.07 -11.05
CA HIS A 40 -2.06 5.99 -10.46
C HIS A 40 -1.38 6.38 -9.14
N ALA A 41 -0.62 7.49 -9.12
CA ALA A 41 0.07 7.96 -7.92
C ALA A 41 -0.92 8.26 -6.77
N SER A 42 -2.04 8.91 -7.08
CA SER A 42 -3.09 9.21 -6.09
C SER A 42 -3.76 7.95 -5.56
N TYR A 43 -3.93 6.91 -6.39
CA TYR A 43 -4.44 5.63 -5.93
C TYR A 43 -3.43 4.94 -4.99
N ASP A 44 -2.17 4.80 -5.39
CA ASP A 44 -1.15 4.11 -4.59
C ASP A 44 -0.93 4.82 -3.25
N GLU A 45 -0.74 6.14 -3.26
CA GLU A 45 -0.42 6.94 -2.08
C GLU A 45 -1.67 7.16 -1.21
N ALA A 46 -2.72 7.78 -1.77
CA ALA A 46 -3.84 8.22 -0.95
C ALA A 46 -4.86 7.12 -0.70
N ALA A 47 -5.27 6.36 -1.71
CA ALA A 47 -6.35 5.39 -1.55
C ALA A 47 -5.85 4.08 -0.92
N PHE A 48 -4.81 3.50 -1.49
CA PHE A 48 -4.32 2.18 -1.12
C PHE A 48 -3.63 2.18 0.25
N VAL A 49 -2.64 3.06 0.49
CA VAL A 49 -1.98 3.11 1.80
C VAL A 49 -2.97 3.51 2.90
N THR A 50 -3.85 4.48 2.67
CA THR A 50 -4.84 4.89 3.68
C THR A 50 -5.84 3.78 4.00
N ASP A 51 -6.36 3.03 3.00
CA ASP A 51 -7.23 1.88 3.25
C ASP A 51 -6.56 0.87 4.17
N LEU A 52 -5.29 0.56 3.91
CA LEU A 52 -4.52 -0.37 4.74
C LEU A 52 -4.33 0.15 6.18
N LEU A 53 -3.95 1.42 6.33
CA LEU A 53 -3.77 2.06 7.64
C LEU A 53 -5.07 2.15 8.46
N GLN A 54 -6.23 2.26 7.81
CA GLN A 54 -7.53 2.30 8.47
C GLN A 54 -8.01 0.91 8.93
N ARG A 55 -7.53 -0.15 8.27
CA ARG A 55 -8.03 -1.51 8.44
C ARG A 55 -7.15 -2.40 9.32
N TYR A 56 -5.87 -2.08 9.42
CA TYR A 56 -4.88 -2.89 10.13
C TYR A 56 -4.18 -2.06 11.19
N SER A 57 -3.87 -2.68 12.32
CA SER A 57 -2.99 -2.11 13.35
C SER A 57 -1.51 -2.35 12.99
N PRO A 58 -0.56 -1.61 13.62
CA PRO A 58 0.87 -1.81 13.36
C PRO A 58 1.39 -3.23 13.68
N ASN A 59 0.67 -3.99 14.50
CA ASN A 59 0.99 -5.38 14.81
C ASN A 59 0.49 -6.37 13.74
N GLU A 60 -0.43 -5.94 12.89
CA GLU A 60 -1.02 -6.76 11.82
C GLU A 60 -0.38 -6.46 10.46
N LEU A 61 0.07 -5.22 10.26
CA LEU A 61 0.68 -4.76 9.02
C LEU A 61 1.86 -3.83 9.32
N GLN A 62 2.98 -4.11 8.68
CA GLN A 62 4.13 -3.20 8.62
C GLN A 62 4.54 -2.99 7.15
N PHE A 63 5.03 -1.81 6.84
CA PHE A 63 5.51 -1.45 5.52
C PHE A 63 7.03 -1.41 5.46
N VAL A 64 7.53 -1.85 4.30
CA VAL A 64 8.83 -1.44 3.78
C VAL A 64 8.53 -0.55 2.59
N MET A 65 8.75 0.75 2.74
CA MET A 65 8.51 1.73 1.70
C MET A 65 9.82 2.09 1.02
N ILE A 66 9.81 2.15 -0.32
CA ILE A 66 10.99 2.44 -1.14
C ILE A 66 10.60 3.58 -2.09
N ASP A 67 11.26 4.74 -1.94
CA ASP A 67 11.04 5.92 -2.78
C ASP A 67 12.37 6.45 -3.31
N PRO A 68 12.87 5.90 -4.44
CA PRO A 68 14.14 6.33 -5.01
C PRO A 68 14.09 7.73 -5.59
N LYS A 69 12.89 8.28 -5.84
CA LYS A 69 12.71 9.63 -6.41
C LYS A 69 12.48 10.68 -5.33
N GLN A 70 12.14 10.29 -4.12
CA GLN A 70 11.86 11.18 -2.99
C GLN A 70 10.75 12.18 -3.32
N ILE A 71 9.59 11.68 -3.76
CA ILE A 71 8.45 12.52 -4.14
C ILE A 71 7.17 12.01 -3.49
N GLN A 72 6.97 10.70 -3.50
CA GLN A 72 5.68 10.07 -3.28
C GLN A 72 5.49 9.66 -1.83
N LEU A 73 6.54 9.09 -1.21
CA LEU A 73 6.41 8.41 0.08
C LEU A 73 7.01 9.19 1.26
N ILE A 74 7.62 10.35 1.02
CA ILE A 74 8.15 11.23 2.07
C ILE A 74 7.14 11.49 3.20
N PRO A 75 5.84 11.73 2.93
CA PRO A 75 4.86 11.98 3.99
C PRO A 75 4.67 10.83 4.98
N TYR A 76 5.08 9.60 4.63
CA TYR A 76 4.95 8.42 5.48
C TYR A 76 6.17 8.17 6.37
N GLU A 77 7.24 8.97 6.25
CA GLU A 77 8.41 8.82 7.12
C GLU A 77 8.02 8.98 8.60
N GLY A 78 8.47 8.05 9.44
CA GLY A 78 8.23 8.06 10.89
C GLY A 78 6.86 7.56 11.35
N ILE A 79 5.98 7.06 10.47
CA ILE A 79 4.73 6.42 10.93
C ILE A 79 5.02 5.11 11.67
N LEU A 80 4.17 4.75 12.65
CA LEU A 80 4.31 3.53 13.46
C LEU A 80 4.28 2.23 12.65
N TYR A 81 3.77 2.29 11.42
CA TYR A 81 3.66 1.15 10.51
C TYR A 81 4.94 0.87 9.74
N LEU A 82 5.94 1.77 9.76
CA LEU A 82 7.21 1.51 9.08
C LEU A 82 8.03 0.50 9.87
N TRP A 83 8.45 -0.57 9.19
CA TRP A 83 9.37 -1.54 9.76
C TRP A 83 10.80 -0.99 9.85
N ARG A 84 11.14 -0.06 8.95
CA ARG A 84 12.43 0.64 8.86
C ARG A 84 12.21 2.03 8.24
N PRO A 85 13.15 2.98 8.41
CA PRO A 85 13.09 4.27 7.71
C PRO A 85 12.92 4.09 6.20
N LEU A 86 12.32 5.09 5.54
CA LEU A 86 12.08 5.08 4.10
C LEU A 86 13.38 4.82 3.33
N ALA A 87 13.35 3.82 2.45
CA ALA A 87 14.51 3.49 1.64
C ALA A 87 14.58 4.41 0.42
N MET A 88 15.70 5.12 0.26
CA MET A 88 15.94 6.02 -0.87
C MET A 88 16.90 5.39 -1.88
N THR A 89 17.72 4.44 -1.42
CA THR A 89 18.74 3.76 -2.22
C THR A 89 18.61 2.23 -2.08
N PRO A 90 19.15 1.45 -3.03
CA PRO A 90 19.17 -0.01 -2.92
C PRO A 90 19.94 -0.53 -1.68
N ASP A 91 20.90 0.24 -1.18
CA ASP A 91 21.63 -0.13 0.03
C ASP A 91 20.74 -0.06 1.27
N ASP A 92 19.71 0.79 1.25
CA ASP A 92 18.73 0.96 2.31
C ASP A 92 17.70 -0.18 2.37
N VAL A 93 17.82 -1.23 1.55
CA VAL A 93 16.93 -2.41 1.60
C VAL A 93 17.67 -3.72 1.78
N LYS A 94 18.98 -3.68 2.05
CA LYS A 94 19.75 -4.89 2.37
C LYS A 94 19.24 -5.51 3.69
N PHE A 95 19.11 -6.84 3.69
CA PHE A 95 18.70 -7.69 4.81
C PHE A 95 19.92 -8.38 5.42
#